data_AF-A0A9R0S147-F1
#
_entry.id   AF-A0A9R0S147-F1
#
_cell.length_a   1.000
_cell.length_b   1.000
_cell.length_c   1.000
_cell.angle_alpha   90.00
_cell.angle_beta   90.00
_cell.angle_gamma   90.00
#
_symmetry.space_group_name_H-M   'P 1'
#
loop_
_entity.id
_entity.type
_entity.pdbx_description
1 polymer ?
#
loop_
_entity_poly.entity_id
_entity_poly.type
_entity_poly.pdbx_seq_one_letter_code
_entity_poly.pdbx_strand_id
1 'polypeptide(L)'
;MAPRDSKEMLLQRAAESAIRSIGLGYDVAADVRLKFCKQRGSPDPSLIELDRDGTQDIVLPGSLTTVAGVPKSIKCDKGERMRFRSDVLSFQQMSEQFNRELSLSGKIPSGLFNNMFEFTGSWQKDAASTKSLAFDGWCITLYTVALSKAQIVLRDHVKQAVPSTWEPAALARFIQKFGTHIVVGVKMGGKDVIYLKQQHSSSLQAVDVQKRLKEMSDRRFLDANGQSDISFRDAYGKEDKSDRREQRLRFVESSPLNSYASKEDLVVLPRRRGGRDKDMISHSEWLSSVQSEPDVISMSFIPITSLLNGVPGSGFLNHAINLYLRYKPPIEELHQFLEFQLPRQWAPVYSDLPLGPQRKKQSSASLPVNFIGPTLYVCTNMVCTLFLLP
;
A
#
# COMPACT_ATOMS: atom_id res chain seq x y z
N MET A 1 9.95 -31.46 10.16
CA MET A 1 8.52 -31.25 10.47
C MET A 1 8.43 -30.41 11.73
N ALA A 2 7.77 -29.26 11.70
CA ALA A 2 7.46 -28.56 12.95
C ALA A 2 6.45 -29.43 13.75
N PRO A 3 6.58 -29.55 15.08
CA PRO A 3 5.68 -30.38 15.89
C PRO A 3 4.22 -29.94 15.71
N ARG A 4 3.26 -30.87 15.78
CA ARG A 4 1.84 -30.62 15.49
C ARG A 4 1.29 -29.42 16.28
N ASP A 5 1.68 -29.31 17.55
CA ASP A 5 1.34 -28.22 18.47
C ASP A 5 1.83 -26.84 17.99
N SER A 6 2.98 -26.78 17.30
CA SER A 6 3.52 -25.51 16.78
C SER A 6 2.70 -24.97 15.61
N LYS A 7 2.12 -25.83 14.78
CA LYS A 7 1.30 -25.42 13.63
C LYS A 7 -0.07 -24.93 14.09
N GLU A 8 -0.70 -25.64 15.02
CA GLU A 8 -1.98 -25.20 15.61
C GLU A 8 -1.83 -23.86 16.31
N MET A 9 -0.73 -23.66 17.05
CA MET A 9 -0.42 -22.37 17.68
C MET A 9 -0.23 -21.25 16.64
N LEU A 10 0.41 -21.52 15.49
CA LEU A 10 0.57 -20.53 14.42
C LEU A 10 -0.77 -20.15 13.79
N LEU A 11 -1.64 -21.13 13.53
CA LEU A 11 -2.99 -20.90 12.99
C LEU A 11 -3.85 -20.08 13.96
N GLN A 12 -3.80 -20.42 15.25
CA GLN A 12 -4.45 -19.66 16.31
C GLN A 12 -3.98 -18.20 16.30
N ARG A 13 -2.66 -17.97 16.30
CA ARG A 13 -2.08 -16.62 16.28
C ARG A 13 -2.45 -15.83 15.03
N ALA A 14 -2.49 -16.48 13.86
CA ALA A 14 -2.87 -15.85 12.61
C ALA A 14 -4.34 -15.39 12.65
N ALA A 15 -5.24 -16.26 13.13
CA ALA A 15 -6.66 -15.97 13.26
C ALA A 15 -6.93 -14.84 14.26
N GLU A 16 -6.35 -14.92 15.44
CA GLU A 16 -6.45 -13.86 16.43
C GLU A 16 -5.89 -12.54 15.91
N SER A 17 -4.79 -12.57 15.14
CA SER A 17 -4.21 -11.36 14.54
C SER A 17 -5.10 -10.76 13.46
N ALA A 18 -5.79 -11.59 12.67
CA ALA A 18 -6.79 -11.12 11.71
C ALA A 18 -7.97 -10.45 12.42
N ILE A 19 -8.51 -11.09 13.47
CA ILE A 19 -9.63 -10.53 14.25
C ILE A 19 -9.22 -9.23 14.96
N ARG A 20 -8.06 -9.20 15.63
CA ARG A 20 -7.55 -8.01 16.32
C ARG A 20 -7.20 -6.86 15.36
N SER A 21 -7.11 -7.11 14.06
CA SER A 21 -6.84 -6.05 13.08
C SER A 21 -8.06 -5.22 12.69
N ILE A 22 -9.27 -5.73 12.92
CA ILE A 22 -10.50 -4.99 12.64
C ILE A 22 -10.58 -3.77 13.56
N GLY A 23 -10.87 -2.61 12.98
CA GLY A 23 -10.91 -1.34 13.70
C GLY A 23 -9.56 -0.65 13.87
N LEU A 24 -8.46 -1.26 13.43
CA LEU A 24 -7.15 -0.61 13.47
C LEU A 24 -6.97 0.39 12.33
N GLY A 25 -6.16 1.40 12.60
CA GLY A 25 -5.66 2.33 11.60
C GLY A 25 -4.74 1.65 10.59
N TYR A 26 -4.74 2.14 9.36
CA TYR A 26 -3.96 1.59 8.26
C TYR A 26 -3.51 2.67 7.29
N ASP A 27 -2.34 2.47 6.71
CA ASP A 27 -1.87 3.31 5.61
C ASP A 27 -2.00 2.55 4.28
N VAL A 28 -2.98 2.93 3.45
CA VAL A 28 -3.25 2.27 2.17
C VAL A 28 -2.18 2.54 1.10
N ALA A 29 -1.20 3.41 1.37
CA ALA A 29 0.01 3.51 0.55
C ALA A 29 0.96 2.33 0.76
N ALA A 30 0.79 1.54 1.83
CA ALA A 30 1.53 0.31 2.09
C ALA A 30 0.85 -0.93 1.47
N ASP A 31 1.63 -2.01 1.31
CA ASP A 31 1.11 -3.32 0.92
C ASP A 31 0.17 -3.88 1.99
N VAL A 32 -0.84 -4.68 1.64
CA VAL A 32 -1.82 -5.23 2.61
C VAL A 32 -1.22 -6.38 3.42
N ARG A 33 -0.56 -6.05 4.53
CA ARG A 33 -0.05 -7.00 5.54
C ARG A 33 -0.43 -6.56 6.95
N LEU A 34 -0.71 -7.52 7.84
CA LEU A 34 -1.08 -7.23 9.23
C LEU A 34 -0.02 -6.43 9.99
N LYS A 35 1.27 -6.61 9.64
CA LYS A 35 2.38 -5.89 10.28
C LYS A 35 2.31 -4.37 10.08
N PHE A 36 1.59 -3.89 9.06
CA PHE A 36 1.44 -2.47 8.80
C PHE A 36 0.21 -1.85 9.47
N CYS A 37 -0.58 -2.64 10.22
CA CYS A 37 -1.65 -2.08 11.05
C CYS A 37 -1.04 -1.16 12.10
N LYS A 38 -1.61 0.05 12.22
CA LYS A 38 -1.14 1.07 13.15
C LYS A 38 -1.39 0.63 14.59
N GLN A 39 -0.45 1.00 15.45
CA GLN A 39 -0.56 0.83 16.90
C GLN A 39 -0.78 -0.61 17.40
N ARG A 40 -0.46 -1.66 16.63
CA ARG A 40 -0.69 -3.07 17.02
C ARG A 40 -0.14 -3.48 18.40
N GLY A 41 0.90 -2.81 18.89
CA GLY A 41 1.49 -3.04 20.23
C GLY A 41 0.91 -2.18 21.36
N SER A 42 -0.05 -1.30 21.07
CA SER A 42 -0.72 -0.46 22.07
C SER A 42 -1.70 -1.31 22.91
N PRO A 43 -1.89 -1.03 24.21
CA PRO A 43 -2.89 -1.70 25.03
C PRO A 43 -4.32 -1.57 24.49
N ASP A 44 -4.62 -0.46 23.80
CA ASP A 44 -5.93 -0.22 23.19
C ASP A 44 -5.77 0.41 21.80
N PRO A 45 -5.58 -0.42 20.76
CA PRO A 45 -5.17 0.03 19.43
C PRO A 45 -6.35 0.37 18.49
N SER A 46 -7.58 0.00 18.86
CA SER A 46 -8.76 0.23 18.02
C SER A 46 -9.09 1.70 17.91
N LEU A 47 -9.34 2.17 16.69
CA LEU A 47 -9.77 3.54 16.42
C LEU A 47 -11.29 3.71 16.50
N ILE A 48 -12.01 2.59 16.47
CA ILE A 48 -13.48 2.57 16.49
C ILE A 48 -14.01 1.98 17.80
N GLU A 49 -15.22 2.37 18.14
CA GLU A 49 -15.99 1.75 19.20
C GLU A 49 -16.40 0.34 18.75
N LEU A 50 -15.97 -0.64 19.53
CA LEU A 50 -16.40 -2.03 19.39
C LEU A 50 -17.20 -2.33 20.64
N ASP A 51 -18.45 -2.75 20.44
CA ASP A 51 -19.32 -3.19 21.52
C ASP A 51 -18.63 -4.30 22.33
N ARG A 52 -18.29 -3.99 23.59
CA ARG A 52 -17.65 -4.92 24.51
C ARG A 52 -18.68 -5.67 25.37
N ASP A 53 -19.95 -5.26 25.34
CA ASP A 53 -21.00 -5.81 26.21
C ASP A 53 -21.54 -7.14 25.67
N GLY A 54 -21.18 -7.49 24.43
CA GLY A 54 -21.42 -8.81 23.85
C GLY A 54 -20.20 -9.37 23.12
N THR A 55 -19.52 -10.32 23.76
CA THR A 55 -18.53 -11.17 23.09
C THR A 55 -19.12 -12.51 22.67
N GLN A 56 -18.49 -13.17 21.71
CA GLN A 56 -18.80 -14.51 21.24
C GLN A 56 -17.51 -15.26 20.90
N ASP A 57 -17.59 -16.58 20.89
CA ASP A 57 -16.52 -17.43 20.40
C ASP A 57 -16.74 -17.71 18.92
N ILE A 58 -15.71 -17.52 18.11
CA ILE A 58 -15.74 -17.76 16.66
C ILE A 58 -14.95 -19.02 16.34
N VAL A 59 -15.64 -20.01 15.79
CA VAL A 59 -15.00 -21.19 15.19
C VAL A 59 -14.66 -20.87 13.74
N LEU A 60 -13.38 -21.01 13.37
CA LEU A 60 -12.94 -20.69 12.02
C LEU A 60 -13.47 -21.72 11.00
N PRO A 61 -14.03 -21.28 9.87
CA PRO A 61 -14.47 -22.19 8.81
C PRO A 61 -13.35 -23.12 8.33
N GLY A 62 -13.61 -24.43 8.33
CA GLY A 62 -12.64 -25.43 7.86
C GLY A 62 -11.47 -25.69 8.81
N SER A 63 -11.53 -25.22 10.05
CA SER A 63 -10.56 -25.53 11.11
C SER A 63 -11.26 -25.88 12.42
N LEU A 64 -10.54 -26.56 13.33
CA LEU A 64 -10.96 -26.75 14.72
C LEU A 64 -10.56 -25.57 15.63
N THR A 65 -9.88 -24.57 15.06
CA THR A 65 -9.42 -23.36 15.75
C THR A 65 -10.60 -22.49 16.18
N THR A 66 -10.66 -22.18 17.48
CA THR A 66 -11.66 -21.29 18.06
C THR A 66 -10.98 -20.06 18.65
N VAL A 67 -11.50 -18.88 18.32
CA VAL A 67 -11.05 -17.61 18.89
C VAL A 67 -12.13 -17.11 19.84
N ALA A 68 -11.80 -17.05 21.13
CA ALA A 68 -12.72 -16.65 22.17
C ALA A 68 -12.78 -15.13 22.36
N GLY A 69 -13.88 -14.64 22.95
CA GLY A 69 -13.98 -13.24 23.39
C GLY A 69 -14.03 -12.21 22.26
N VAL A 70 -14.51 -12.60 21.07
CA VAL A 70 -14.60 -11.72 19.90
C VAL A 70 -15.86 -10.84 20.00
N PRO A 71 -15.79 -9.52 19.80
CA PRO A 71 -16.97 -8.67 19.72
C PRO A 71 -18.00 -9.20 18.72
N LYS A 72 -19.29 -9.22 19.08
CA LYS A 72 -20.38 -9.69 18.19
C LYS A 72 -20.50 -8.90 16.89
N SER A 73 -19.98 -7.68 16.86
CA SER A 73 -19.92 -6.84 15.66
C SER A 73 -18.96 -7.40 14.61
N ILE A 74 -18.03 -8.29 14.96
CA ILE A 74 -17.09 -8.94 14.04
C ILE A 74 -17.65 -10.31 13.66
N LYS A 75 -17.78 -10.54 12.35
CA LYS A 75 -18.23 -11.80 11.76
C LYS A 75 -17.08 -12.52 11.09
N CYS A 76 -17.18 -13.84 11.04
CA CYS A 76 -16.26 -14.70 10.31
C CYS A 76 -17.05 -15.57 9.33
N ASP A 77 -16.88 -15.30 8.05
CA ASP A 77 -17.57 -16.01 6.97
C ASP A 77 -16.63 -17.03 6.32
N LYS A 78 -17.22 -18.13 5.84
CA LYS A 78 -16.50 -19.14 5.06
C LYS A 78 -15.92 -18.51 3.81
N GLY A 79 -14.65 -18.80 3.53
CA GLY A 79 -14.00 -18.35 2.31
C GLY A 79 -14.39 -19.18 1.08
N GLU A 80 -13.84 -18.77 -0.05
CA GLU A 80 -14.02 -19.42 -1.35
C GLU A 80 -12.69 -19.60 -2.06
N ARG A 81 -12.66 -20.57 -2.98
CA ARG A 81 -11.56 -20.79 -3.91
C ARG A 81 -12.00 -20.30 -5.29
N MET A 82 -11.26 -19.35 -5.85
CA MET A 82 -11.55 -18.77 -7.16
C MET A 82 -10.28 -18.65 -8.00
N ARG A 83 -10.38 -18.98 -9.29
CA ARG A 83 -9.41 -18.53 -10.31
C ARG A 83 -9.96 -17.24 -10.90
N PHE A 84 -9.09 -16.26 -11.06
CA PHE A 84 -9.44 -14.98 -11.63
C PHE A 84 -8.44 -14.62 -12.73
N ARG A 85 -8.94 -13.91 -13.73
CA ARG A 85 -8.17 -13.40 -14.85
C ARG A 85 -8.68 -12.01 -15.16
N SER A 86 -7.79 -11.05 -15.33
CA SER A 86 -8.14 -9.73 -15.84
C SER A 86 -8.05 -9.68 -17.37
N ASP A 87 -8.73 -8.69 -17.93
CA ASP A 87 -8.45 -8.20 -19.27
C ASP A 87 -7.10 -7.47 -19.29
N VAL A 88 -6.62 -7.14 -20.49
CA VAL A 88 -5.46 -6.27 -20.67
C VAL A 88 -5.90 -4.82 -20.47
N LEU A 89 -5.56 -4.26 -19.31
CA LEU A 89 -6.05 -2.95 -18.88
C LEU A 89 -4.93 -1.89 -18.91
N SER A 90 -5.31 -0.63 -19.10
CA SER A 90 -4.39 0.48 -18.83
C SER A 90 -4.01 0.54 -17.35
N PHE A 91 -2.91 1.23 -17.04
CA PHE A 91 -2.46 1.46 -15.66
C PHE A 91 -3.59 2.00 -14.76
N GLN A 92 -4.35 2.98 -15.26
CA GLN A 92 -5.41 3.65 -14.50
C GLN A 92 -6.60 2.71 -14.22
N GLN A 93 -7.04 1.94 -15.22
CA GLN A 93 -8.13 0.97 -15.06
C GLN A 93 -7.75 -0.15 -14.09
N MET A 94 -6.51 -0.65 -14.17
CA MET A 94 -6.02 -1.69 -13.28
C MET A 94 -5.89 -1.18 -11.83
N SER A 95 -5.37 0.04 -11.65
CA SER A 95 -5.33 0.72 -10.34
C SER A 95 -6.72 0.83 -9.72
N GLU A 96 -7.71 1.28 -10.49
CA GLU A 96 -9.10 1.38 -10.05
C GLU A 96 -9.73 0.01 -9.73
N GLN A 97 -9.40 -1.05 -10.48
CA GLN A 97 -9.81 -2.41 -10.15
C GLN A 97 -9.27 -2.85 -8.79
N PHE A 98 -7.97 -2.69 -8.54
CA PHE A 98 -7.36 -3.01 -7.25
C PHE A 98 -7.96 -2.22 -6.09
N ASN A 99 -8.24 -0.93 -6.30
CA ASN A 99 -8.85 -0.09 -5.28
C ASN A 99 -10.26 -0.58 -4.92
N ARG A 100 -11.08 -0.95 -5.91
CA ARG A 100 -12.42 -1.51 -5.67
C ARG A 100 -12.36 -2.81 -4.86
N GLU A 101 -11.39 -3.69 -5.14
CA GLU A 101 -11.17 -4.92 -4.35
C GLU A 101 -10.88 -4.63 -2.87
N LEU A 102 -10.26 -3.48 -2.58
CA LEU A 102 -9.95 -3.01 -1.23
C LEU A 102 -11.06 -2.14 -0.59
N SER A 103 -12.22 -2.00 -1.25
CA SER A 103 -13.29 -1.05 -0.87
C SER A 103 -12.85 0.42 -0.87
N LEU A 104 -11.86 0.76 -1.67
CA LEU A 104 -11.39 2.12 -1.92
C LEU A 104 -12.05 2.70 -3.17
N SER A 105 -12.12 4.02 -3.25
CA SER A 105 -12.61 4.75 -4.42
C SER A 105 -11.48 5.48 -5.14
N GLY A 106 -11.72 5.82 -6.40
CA GLY A 106 -10.78 6.60 -7.21
C GLY A 106 -9.65 5.78 -7.81
N LYS A 107 -8.73 6.50 -8.44
CA LYS A 107 -7.77 5.95 -9.42
C LYS A 107 -6.31 6.03 -8.97
N ILE A 108 -6.06 6.62 -7.81
CA ILE A 108 -4.73 6.72 -7.22
C ILE A 108 -4.29 5.31 -6.80
N PRO A 109 -3.13 4.82 -7.26
CA PRO A 109 -2.72 3.45 -6.96
C PRO A 109 -2.55 3.18 -5.47
N SER A 110 -3.08 2.06 -4.99
CA SER A 110 -2.82 1.58 -3.63
C SER A 110 -1.42 0.97 -3.49
N GLY A 111 -0.95 0.81 -2.25
CA GLY A 111 0.31 0.13 -1.97
C GLY A 111 0.30 -1.34 -2.37
N LEU A 112 -0.85 -2.01 -2.31
CA LEU A 112 -1.02 -3.38 -2.83
C LEU A 112 -0.76 -3.43 -4.34
N PHE A 113 -1.39 -2.54 -5.12
CA PHE A 113 -1.17 -2.46 -6.56
C PHE A 113 0.31 -2.24 -6.88
N ASN A 114 0.95 -1.28 -6.19
CA ASN A 114 2.36 -1.00 -6.36
C ASN A 114 3.23 -2.22 -6.05
N ASN A 115 2.93 -2.96 -4.98
CA ASN A 115 3.70 -4.14 -4.58
C ASN A 115 3.55 -5.30 -5.59
N MET A 116 2.31 -5.58 -6.03
CA MET A 116 2.03 -6.68 -6.95
C MET A 116 2.70 -6.48 -8.31
N PHE A 117 2.74 -5.25 -8.80
CA PHE A 117 3.37 -4.89 -10.07
C PHE A 117 4.79 -4.33 -9.93
N GLU A 118 5.41 -4.29 -8.74
CA GLU A 118 6.76 -3.71 -8.54
C GLU A 118 6.91 -2.27 -9.03
N PHE A 119 5.94 -1.42 -8.73
CA PHE A 119 6.06 0.01 -8.95
C PHE A 119 6.68 0.66 -7.71
N THR A 120 7.80 1.36 -7.92
CA THR A 120 8.58 2.03 -6.87
C THR A 120 8.72 3.54 -7.10
N GLY A 121 8.32 4.04 -8.27
CA GLY A 121 8.43 5.44 -8.64
C GLY A 121 7.23 6.28 -8.25
N SER A 122 7.24 7.54 -8.68
CA SER A 122 6.03 8.36 -8.72
C SER A 122 5.05 7.74 -9.71
N TRP A 123 3.80 7.53 -9.30
CA TRP A 123 2.84 6.78 -10.10
C TRP A 123 2.59 7.39 -11.49
N GLN A 124 2.79 8.69 -11.68
CA GLN A 124 2.68 9.35 -12.98
C GLN A 124 3.75 8.86 -13.97
N LYS A 125 4.98 8.66 -13.50
CA LYS A 125 6.08 8.11 -14.32
C LYS A 125 5.84 6.64 -14.62
N ASP A 126 5.44 5.87 -13.61
CA ASP A 126 5.10 4.46 -13.77
C ASP A 126 3.94 4.25 -14.74
N ALA A 127 2.93 5.13 -14.69
CA ALA A 127 1.83 5.13 -15.64
C ALA A 127 2.29 5.48 -17.06
N ALA A 128 3.20 6.45 -17.22
CA ALA A 128 3.71 6.86 -18.52
C ALA A 128 4.59 5.77 -19.18
N SER A 129 5.36 5.01 -18.39
CA SER A 129 6.19 3.92 -18.90
C SER A 129 5.43 2.61 -19.15
N THR A 130 4.21 2.48 -18.62
CA THR A 130 3.39 1.27 -18.73
C THR A 130 2.38 1.39 -19.85
N LYS A 131 2.42 0.48 -20.83
CA LYS A 131 1.39 0.36 -21.88
C LYS A 131 0.12 -0.26 -21.33
N SER A 132 0.26 -1.44 -20.71
CA SER A 132 -0.86 -2.21 -20.20
C SER A 132 -0.43 -3.18 -19.10
N LEU A 133 -1.41 -3.64 -18.32
CA LEU A 133 -1.26 -4.55 -17.20
C LEU A 133 -2.29 -5.67 -17.32
N ALA A 134 -1.91 -6.87 -16.90
CA ALA A 134 -2.80 -8.02 -16.84
C ALA A 134 -2.37 -8.98 -15.73
N PHE A 135 -3.26 -9.85 -15.29
CA PHE A 135 -2.96 -10.92 -14.33
C PHE A 135 -3.88 -12.13 -14.47
N ASP A 136 -3.35 -13.30 -14.09
CA ASP A 136 -4.10 -14.55 -13.96
C ASP A 136 -3.58 -15.29 -12.73
N GLY A 137 -4.49 -15.77 -11.89
CA GLY A 137 -4.09 -16.52 -10.71
C GLY A 137 -5.24 -17.12 -9.91
N TRP A 138 -4.83 -17.80 -8.84
CA TRP A 138 -5.73 -18.41 -7.86
C TRP A 138 -5.74 -17.60 -6.57
N CYS A 139 -6.95 -17.41 -6.03
CA CYS A 139 -7.21 -16.90 -4.68
C CYS A 139 -7.95 -17.98 -3.91
N ILE A 140 -7.33 -18.44 -2.83
CA ILE A 140 -7.84 -19.43 -1.90
C ILE A 140 -8.14 -18.68 -0.61
N THR A 141 -9.36 -18.17 -0.47
CA THR A 141 -9.81 -17.59 0.79
C THR A 141 -10.28 -18.73 1.69
N LEU A 142 -9.67 -18.87 2.88
CA LEU A 142 -10.10 -19.86 3.87
C LEU A 142 -11.27 -19.31 4.69
N TYR A 143 -11.13 -18.08 5.15
CA TYR A 143 -12.14 -17.35 5.88
C TYR A 143 -11.99 -15.85 5.69
N THR A 144 -13.10 -15.14 5.85
CA THR A 144 -13.15 -13.68 5.83
C THR A 144 -13.57 -13.20 7.21
N VAL A 145 -12.81 -12.31 7.81
CA VAL A 145 -13.19 -11.61 9.03
C VAL A 145 -13.64 -10.21 8.63
N ALA A 146 -14.84 -9.80 9.00
CA ALA A 146 -15.37 -8.50 8.65
C ALA A 146 -16.20 -7.90 9.77
N LEU A 147 -16.17 -6.58 9.87
CA LEU A 147 -17.10 -5.84 10.70
C LEU A 147 -18.49 -5.90 10.06
N SER A 148 -19.50 -6.21 10.87
CA SER A 148 -20.90 -6.15 10.48
C SER A 148 -21.28 -4.73 10.05
N LYS A 149 -22.27 -4.60 9.16
CA LYS A 149 -22.76 -3.32 8.62
C LYS A 149 -23.55 -2.49 9.66
N ALA A 150 -23.02 -2.36 10.87
CA ALA A 150 -23.51 -1.46 11.90
C ALA A 150 -22.88 -0.06 11.72
N GLN A 151 -23.46 0.94 12.36
CA GLN A 151 -22.91 2.29 12.37
C GLN A 151 -21.53 2.28 13.05
N ILE A 152 -20.49 2.62 12.30
CA ILE A 152 -19.12 2.68 12.79
C ILE A 152 -18.90 4.03 13.45
N VAL A 153 -18.53 4.03 14.73
CA VAL A 153 -18.25 5.25 15.50
C VAL A 153 -16.76 5.32 15.81
N LEU A 154 -16.14 6.45 15.45
CA LEU A 154 -14.75 6.73 15.79
C LEU A 154 -14.65 7.10 17.27
N ARG A 155 -13.62 6.62 17.95
CA ARG A 155 -13.40 6.95 19.36
C ARG A 155 -12.97 8.40 19.55
N ASP A 156 -13.33 8.96 20.70
CA ASP A 156 -13.14 10.39 20.97
C ASP A 156 -11.68 10.83 20.96
N HIS A 157 -10.75 10.01 21.46
CA HIS A 157 -9.34 10.35 21.44
C HIS A 157 -8.78 10.54 20.02
N VAL A 158 -9.38 9.89 19.02
CA VAL A 158 -9.00 10.06 17.61
C VAL A 158 -9.59 11.35 17.06
N LYS A 159 -10.86 11.65 17.37
CA LYS A 159 -11.52 12.91 16.99
C LYS A 159 -10.77 14.12 17.56
N GLN A 160 -10.38 14.05 18.84
CA GLN A 160 -9.63 15.10 19.53
C GLN A 160 -8.21 15.31 18.97
N ALA A 161 -7.64 14.31 18.30
CA ALA A 161 -6.32 14.43 17.71
C ALA A 161 -6.33 15.14 16.34
N VAL A 162 -7.51 15.43 15.77
CA VAL A 162 -7.64 16.14 14.49
C VAL A 162 -7.25 17.60 14.69
N PRO A 163 -6.25 18.12 13.96
CA PRO A 163 -5.87 19.53 14.03
C PRO A 163 -7.01 20.43 13.53
N SER A 164 -7.33 21.50 14.26
CA SER A 164 -8.39 22.44 13.90
C SER A 164 -8.00 23.40 12.77
N THR A 165 -6.71 23.55 12.49
CA THR A 165 -6.12 24.41 11.45
C THR A 165 -5.14 23.62 10.57
N TRP A 166 -4.66 24.23 9.48
CA TRP A 166 -3.58 23.66 8.67
C TRP A 166 -2.24 23.75 9.39
N GLU A 167 -1.97 22.80 10.29
CA GLU A 167 -0.66 22.62 10.92
C GLU A 167 0.06 21.39 10.33
N PRO A 168 1.03 21.58 9.40
CA PRO A 168 1.69 20.49 8.68
C PRO A 168 2.26 19.39 9.58
N ALA A 169 2.92 19.77 10.68
CA ALA A 169 3.50 18.83 11.62
C ALA A 169 2.44 18.02 12.38
N ALA A 170 1.31 18.64 12.76
CA ALA A 170 0.24 17.94 13.46
C ALA A 170 -0.51 16.99 12.52
N LEU A 171 -0.76 17.41 11.28
CA LEU A 171 -1.37 16.60 10.22
C LEU A 171 -0.49 15.38 9.88
N ALA A 172 0.81 15.59 9.70
CA ALA A 172 1.76 14.50 9.45
C ALA A 172 1.79 13.51 10.62
N ARG A 173 1.86 14.00 11.87
CA ARG A 173 1.79 13.14 13.07
C ARG A 173 0.49 12.34 13.14
N PHE A 174 -0.65 12.94 12.78
CA PHE A 174 -1.92 12.23 12.74
C PHE A 174 -1.87 11.06 11.75
N ILE A 175 -1.45 11.32 10.50
CA ILE A 175 -1.35 10.30 9.45
C ILE A 175 -0.36 9.19 9.85
N GLN A 176 0.78 9.56 10.42
CA GLN A 176 1.77 8.60 10.89
C GLN A 176 1.20 7.69 11.99
N LYS A 177 0.48 8.27 12.96
CA LYS A 177 -0.06 7.61 14.16
C LYS A 177 -1.28 6.75 13.88
N PHE A 178 -2.28 7.28 13.16
CA PHE A 178 -3.58 6.64 12.93
C PHE A 178 -3.73 6.06 11.53
N GLY A 179 -2.86 6.43 10.59
CA GLY A 179 -3.00 6.04 9.19
C GLY A 179 -4.00 6.92 8.43
N THR A 180 -4.36 6.46 7.25
CA THR A 180 -5.29 7.13 6.33
C THR A 180 -6.68 6.49 6.34
N HIS A 181 -6.74 5.19 6.63
CA HIS A 181 -7.96 4.38 6.60
C HIS A 181 -8.06 3.49 7.83
N ILE A 182 -9.23 2.90 8.05
CA ILE A 182 -9.50 1.91 9.10
C ILE A 182 -9.80 0.56 8.44
N VAL A 183 -9.22 -0.51 8.98
CA VAL A 183 -9.50 -1.88 8.55
C VAL A 183 -10.91 -2.29 8.99
N VAL A 184 -11.76 -2.66 8.05
CA VAL A 184 -13.12 -3.18 8.31
C VAL A 184 -13.32 -4.61 7.85
N GLY A 185 -12.37 -5.17 7.09
CA GLY A 185 -12.39 -6.57 6.68
C GLY A 185 -11.03 -7.10 6.29
N VAL A 186 -10.83 -8.40 6.47
CA VAL A 186 -9.61 -9.13 6.15
C VAL A 186 -9.98 -10.49 5.58
N LYS A 187 -9.37 -10.86 4.45
CA LYS A 187 -9.44 -12.20 3.86
C LYS A 187 -8.15 -12.95 4.17
N MET A 188 -8.26 -14.11 4.79
CA MET A 188 -7.13 -14.97 5.16
C MET A 188 -7.07 -16.19 4.24
N GLY A 189 -5.87 -16.54 3.79
CA GLY A 189 -5.66 -17.75 2.99
C GLY A 189 -4.39 -17.68 2.14
N GLY A 190 -4.51 -18.00 0.85
CA GLY A 190 -3.40 -18.06 -0.09
C GLY A 190 -3.74 -17.46 -1.45
N LYS A 191 -2.79 -16.77 -2.08
CA LYS A 191 -2.90 -16.19 -3.43
C LYS A 191 -1.66 -16.55 -4.24
N ASP A 192 -1.83 -17.12 -5.43
CA ASP A 192 -0.74 -17.46 -6.37
C ASP A 192 -1.08 -16.91 -7.76
N VAL A 193 -0.37 -15.88 -8.19
CA VAL A 193 -0.76 -15.03 -9.33
C VAL A 193 0.44 -14.69 -10.17
N ILE A 194 0.22 -14.68 -11.49
CA ILE A 194 1.16 -14.12 -12.45
C ILE A 194 0.65 -12.74 -12.80
N TYR A 195 1.40 -11.71 -12.43
CA TYR A 195 1.19 -10.34 -12.90
C TYR A 195 2.08 -10.10 -14.13
N LEU A 196 1.57 -9.33 -15.09
CA LEU A 196 2.26 -9.03 -16.33
C LEU A 196 2.21 -7.53 -16.57
N LYS A 197 3.39 -6.93 -16.81
CA LYS A 197 3.55 -5.53 -17.22
C LYS A 197 4.01 -5.47 -18.66
N GLN A 198 3.28 -4.77 -19.50
CA GLN A 198 3.72 -4.40 -20.84
C GLN A 198 4.28 -2.98 -20.81
N GLN A 199 5.55 -2.81 -21.18
CA GLN A 199 6.17 -1.48 -21.28
C GLN A 199 5.65 -0.72 -22.51
N HIS A 200 5.71 0.61 -22.46
CA HIS A 200 5.22 1.50 -23.53
C HIS A 200 5.89 1.25 -24.88
N SER A 201 7.16 0.83 -24.90
CA SER A 201 7.91 0.49 -26.11
C SER A 201 7.45 -0.79 -26.81
N SER A 202 6.69 -1.65 -26.14
CA SER A 202 6.25 -2.94 -26.68
C SER A 202 5.31 -2.77 -27.87
N SER A 203 5.61 -3.45 -28.97
CA SER A 203 4.79 -3.49 -30.19
C SER A 203 3.59 -4.45 -30.11
N LEU A 204 3.55 -5.32 -29.08
CA LEU A 204 2.52 -6.34 -28.94
C LEU A 204 1.12 -5.73 -28.77
N GLN A 205 0.13 -6.42 -29.32
CA GLN A 205 -1.28 -6.08 -29.15
C GLN A 205 -1.85 -6.77 -27.91
N ALA A 206 -3.00 -6.27 -27.43
CA ALA A 206 -3.67 -6.82 -26.26
C ALA A 206 -3.96 -8.33 -26.37
N VAL A 207 -4.30 -8.81 -27.57
CA VAL A 207 -4.56 -10.24 -27.83
C VAL A 207 -3.31 -11.09 -27.63
N ASP A 208 -2.15 -10.60 -28.09
CA ASP A 208 -0.88 -11.30 -27.93
C ASP A 208 -0.49 -11.38 -26.45
N VAL A 209 -0.63 -10.26 -25.72
CA VAL A 209 -0.38 -10.20 -24.28
C VAL A 209 -1.28 -11.17 -23.53
N GLN A 210 -2.58 -11.21 -23.86
CA GLN A 210 -3.52 -12.13 -23.23
C GLN A 210 -3.19 -13.59 -23.53
N LYS A 211 -2.76 -13.89 -24.76
CA LYS A 211 -2.31 -15.23 -25.16
C LYS A 211 -1.08 -15.65 -24.36
N ARG A 212 -0.08 -14.79 -24.23
CA ARG A 212 1.13 -15.06 -23.43
C ARG A 212 0.80 -15.28 -21.96
N LEU A 213 -0.04 -14.43 -21.37
CA LEU A 213 -0.48 -14.61 -19.99
C LEU A 213 -1.18 -15.96 -19.80
N LYS A 214 -2.08 -16.33 -20.74
CA LYS A 214 -2.78 -17.61 -20.72
C LYS A 214 -1.79 -18.78 -20.77
N GLU A 215 -0.88 -18.82 -21.73
CA GLU A 215 0.13 -19.88 -21.87
C GLU A 215 0.97 -20.05 -20.59
N MET A 216 1.40 -18.95 -19.99
CA MET A 216 2.16 -18.98 -18.72
C MET A 216 1.31 -19.45 -17.55
N SER A 217 0.06 -18.98 -17.44
CA SER A 217 -0.86 -19.36 -16.37
C SER A 217 -1.23 -20.82 -16.47
N ASP A 218 -1.51 -21.33 -17.68
CA ASP A 218 -1.82 -22.72 -17.89
C ASP A 218 -0.59 -23.54 -17.53
N ARG A 219 0.61 -23.18 -18.00
CA ARG A 219 1.86 -23.84 -17.57
C ARG A 219 2.08 -23.90 -16.05
N ARG A 220 1.82 -22.80 -15.33
CA ARG A 220 2.00 -22.73 -13.87
C ARG A 220 0.93 -23.50 -13.10
N PHE A 221 -0.29 -23.54 -13.63
CA PHE A 221 -1.47 -24.09 -12.95
C PHE A 221 -1.95 -25.42 -13.55
N LEU A 222 -1.24 -26.00 -14.52
CA LEU A 222 -1.50 -27.29 -15.17
C LEU A 222 -1.74 -28.40 -14.13
N ASP A 223 -0.93 -28.43 -13.07
CA ASP A 223 -1.02 -29.42 -11.99
C ASP A 223 -2.30 -29.31 -11.13
N ALA A 224 -3.04 -28.18 -11.19
CA ALA A 224 -4.30 -28.04 -10.44
C ALA A 224 -5.39 -29.02 -10.92
N ASN A 225 -5.22 -29.60 -12.12
CA ASN A 225 -6.07 -30.61 -12.72
C ASN A 225 -5.43 -32.02 -12.77
N GLY A 226 -4.23 -32.21 -12.20
CA GLY A 226 -3.59 -33.51 -12.01
C GLY A 226 -2.88 -34.09 -13.24
N GLN A 227 -1.62 -33.68 -13.49
CA GLN A 227 -0.54 -34.49 -14.08
C GLN A 227 0.78 -33.67 -14.15
N SER A 228 1.89 -34.36 -13.91
CA SER A 228 3.18 -33.95 -13.34
C SER A 228 4.15 -33.05 -14.14
N ASP A 229 4.86 -32.21 -13.37
CA ASP A 229 6.34 -32.04 -13.25
C ASP A 229 7.14 -31.48 -14.44
N ILE A 230 7.34 -30.16 -14.47
CA ILE A 230 8.49 -29.50 -15.12
C ILE A 230 8.92 -28.29 -14.29
N SER A 231 10.20 -28.24 -13.92
CA SER A 231 10.80 -27.09 -13.24
C SER A 231 10.73 -25.83 -14.10
N PHE A 232 10.35 -24.71 -13.49
CA PHE A 232 10.16 -23.40 -14.16
C PHE A 232 11.45 -22.88 -14.85
N ARG A 233 12.61 -23.49 -14.57
CA ARG A 233 13.94 -23.03 -15.00
C ARG A 233 14.42 -23.67 -16.31
N ASP A 234 13.97 -24.88 -16.62
CA ASP A 234 14.52 -25.66 -17.76
C ASP A 234 14.07 -25.14 -19.14
N ALA A 235 13.03 -24.31 -19.19
CA ALA A 235 12.51 -23.76 -20.44
C ALA A 235 13.25 -22.50 -20.94
N TYR A 236 14.13 -21.89 -20.13
CA TYR A 236 14.79 -20.62 -20.46
C TYR A 236 16.33 -20.71 -20.44
N GLY A 237 16.90 -21.90 -20.24
CA GLY A 237 18.35 -22.12 -20.08
C GLY A 237 19.06 -22.81 -21.26
N LYS A 238 18.39 -23.04 -22.39
CA LYS A 238 19.02 -23.60 -23.60
C LYS A 238 18.98 -22.59 -24.74
N GLU A 239 19.93 -21.67 -24.74
CA GLU A 239 20.58 -21.18 -25.95
C GLU A 239 21.96 -20.63 -25.59
N ASP A 240 22.98 -21.20 -26.24
CA ASP A 240 24.42 -20.91 -26.26
C ASP A 240 25.26 -20.91 -24.98
N LYS A 241 25.86 -22.08 -24.74
CA LYS A 241 27.22 -22.18 -24.19
C LYS A 241 28.24 -21.74 -25.24
N SER A 242 28.61 -20.46 -25.28
CA SER A 242 29.98 -20.08 -25.63
C SER A 242 30.34 -18.65 -25.21
N ASP A 243 31.28 -18.61 -24.27
CA ASP A 243 32.45 -17.74 -24.22
C ASP A 243 32.43 -16.34 -23.55
N ARG A 244 33.36 -16.25 -22.58
CA ARG A 244 34.12 -15.07 -22.08
C ARG A 244 33.55 -14.22 -20.94
N ARG A 245 33.80 -14.75 -19.73
CA ARG A 245 34.50 -14.13 -18.58
C ARG A 245 34.59 -12.58 -18.52
N GLU A 246 34.02 -12.08 -17.41
CA GLU A 246 34.65 -11.19 -16.41
C GLU A 246 34.94 -9.73 -16.77
N GLN A 247 34.12 -8.80 -16.24
CA GLN A 247 34.45 -7.94 -15.08
C GLN A 247 33.49 -6.73 -15.00
N ARG A 248 32.62 -6.69 -13.99
CA ARG A 248 32.47 -5.51 -13.12
C ARG A 248 31.53 -5.75 -11.92
N LEU A 249 32.20 -5.81 -10.78
CA LEU A 249 31.88 -5.21 -9.48
C LEU A 249 30.58 -5.59 -8.75
N ARG A 250 30.81 -6.29 -7.64
CA ARG A 250 29.88 -6.50 -6.53
C ARG A 250 29.51 -5.16 -5.89
N PHE A 251 28.22 -4.91 -5.73
CA PHE A 251 27.67 -4.30 -4.52
C PHE A 251 26.39 -5.05 -4.14
N VAL A 252 26.16 -5.13 -2.83
CA VAL A 252 25.25 -6.02 -2.12
C VAL A 252 23.78 -5.74 -2.43
N GLU A 253 23.08 -6.70 -3.03
CA GLU A 253 21.62 -6.79 -2.99
C GLU A 253 21.22 -8.13 -2.36
N SER A 254 20.38 -8.05 -1.33
CA SER A 254 19.81 -9.20 -0.66
C SER A 254 18.44 -9.52 -1.28
N SER A 255 18.29 -10.80 -1.65
CA SER A 255 17.08 -11.52 -2.12
C SER A 255 16.72 -11.39 -3.62
N PRO A 256 16.55 -12.51 -4.35
CA PRO A 256 16.43 -12.50 -5.81
C PRO A 256 14.99 -12.24 -6.27
N LEU A 257 14.77 -11.10 -6.96
CA LEU A 257 13.58 -10.89 -7.77
C LEU A 257 13.69 -11.75 -9.05
N ASN A 258 12.83 -12.76 -9.21
CA ASN A 258 12.59 -13.44 -10.49
C ASN A 258 11.74 -12.56 -11.43
N SER A 259 12.14 -11.31 -11.66
CA SER A 259 11.58 -10.47 -12.72
C SER A 259 12.32 -10.79 -14.01
N TYR A 260 11.68 -11.49 -14.94
CA TYR A 260 12.28 -11.73 -16.26
C TYR A 260 11.69 -10.73 -17.24
N ALA A 261 12.54 -9.86 -17.78
CA ALA A 261 12.22 -9.08 -18.97
C ALA A 261 12.38 -10.00 -20.19
N SER A 262 11.27 -10.25 -20.90
CA SER A 262 11.32 -10.94 -22.19
C SER A 262 11.84 -10.00 -23.27
N LYS A 263 12.32 -10.56 -24.40
CA LYS A 263 12.71 -9.79 -25.61
C LYS A 263 11.58 -8.91 -26.19
N GLU A 264 10.36 -9.03 -25.67
CA GLU A 264 9.12 -8.41 -26.17
C GLU A 264 8.64 -7.24 -25.29
N ASP A 265 9.50 -6.71 -24.41
CA ASP A 265 9.18 -5.63 -23.46
C ASP A 265 8.04 -5.98 -22.49
N LEU A 266 7.86 -7.29 -22.22
CA LEU A 266 6.99 -7.80 -21.17
C LEU A 266 7.80 -8.18 -19.95
N VAL A 267 7.37 -7.71 -18.78
CA VAL A 267 7.89 -8.11 -17.48
C VAL A 267 6.87 -9.02 -16.81
N VAL A 268 7.29 -10.23 -16.50
CA VAL A 268 6.45 -11.24 -15.84
C VAL A 268 6.82 -11.31 -14.36
N LEU A 269 5.80 -11.23 -13.51
CA LEU A 269 5.92 -11.10 -12.06
C LEU A 269 5.09 -12.17 -11.34
N PRO A 270 5.67 -13.36 -11.12
CA PRO A 270 5.17 -14.34 -10.16
C PRO A 270 5.02 -13.76 -8.75
N ARG A 271 3.83 -13.87 -8.15
CA ARG A 271 3.58 -13.45 -6.78
C ARG A 271 2.77 -14.49 -6.03
N ARG A 272 3.33 -14.94 -4.90
CA ARG A 272 2.64 -15.76 -3.91
C ARG A 272 2.42 -14.99 -2.63
N ARG A 273 1.35 -15.34 -1.93
CA ARG A 273 1.08 -14.88 -0.57
C ARG A 273 0.31 -15.95 0.18
N GLY A 274 0.70 -16.23 1.43
CA GLY A 274 0.14 -17.33 2.19
C GLY A 274 0.52 -18.69 1.60
N GLY A 275 0.47 -19.72 2.43
CA GLY A 275 1.15 -20.98 2.16
C GLY A 275 2.67 -20.83 2.24
N ARG A 276 3.37 -21.94 2.01
CA ARG A 276 4.83 -21.95 2.00
C ARG A 276 5.32 -21.21 0.76
N ASP A 277 6.11 -20.18 0.99
CA ASP A 277 6.77 -19.42 -0.07
C ASP A 277 8.25 -19.81 -0.12
N LYS A 278 8.51 -21.00 -0.66
CA LYS A 278 9.87 -21.43 -1.00
C LYS A 278 9.99 -21.38 -2.51
N ASP A 279 11.07 -20.75 -2.98
CA ASP A 279 11.51 -20.87 -4.36
C ASP A 279 11.53 -22.37 -4.70
N MET A 280 10.80 -22.76 -5.75
CA MET A 280 10.73 -24.12 -6.32
C MET A 280 9.58 -25.06 -5.93
N ILE A 281 8.57 -24.66 -5.13
CA ILE A 281 7.39 -25.55 -4.95
C ILE A 281 6.35 -25.40 -6.07
N SER A 282 5.77 -26.52 -6.50
CA SER A 282 4.69 -26.53 -7.51
C SER A 282 3.42 -25.83 -6.99
N HIS A 283 2.50 -25.50 -7.89
CA HIS A 283 1.22 -24.90 -7.48
C HIS A 283 0.40 -25.85 -6.59
N SER A 284 0.40 -27.15 -6.88
CA SER A 284 -0.31 -28.16 -6.10
C SER A 284 0.28 -28.31 -4.69
N GLU A 285 1.60 -28.32 -4.56
CA GLU A 285 2.27 -28.36 -3.25
C GLU A 285 1.98 -27.07 -2.47
N TRP A 286 2.06 -25.91 -3.12
CA TRP A 286 1.69 -24.63 -2.51
C TRP A 286 0.25 -24.66 -2.00
N LEU A 287 -0.71 -25.08 -2.84
CA LEU A 287 -2.13 -25.15 -2.50
C LEU A 287 -2.38 -26.01 -1.26
N SER A 288 -1.68 -27.14 -1.12
CA SER A 288 -1.78 -28.01 0.06
C SER A 288 -1.28 -27.36 1.35
N SER A 289 -0.37 -26.38 1.24
CA SER A 289 0.22 -25.69 2.39
C SER A 289 -0.58 -24.49 2.88
N VAL A 290 -1.50 -23.94 2.07
CA VAL A 290 -2.30 -22.75 2.39
C VAL A 290 -3.11 -22.94 3.69
N GLN A 291 -3.67 -24.13 3.90
CA GLN A 291 -4.46 -24.43 5.10
C GLN A 291 -3.63 -24.33 6.39
N SER A 292 -2.34 -24.69 6.32
CA SER A 292 -1.46 -24.71 7.49
C SER A 292 -0.71 -23.41 7.74
N GLU A 293 -0.53 -22.58 6.70
CA GLU A 293 0.26 -21.34 6.77
C GLU A 293 -0.47 -20.18 6.06
N PRO A 294 -1.73 -19.85 6.41
CA PRO A 294 -2.46 -18.79 5.75
C PRO A 294 -1.90 -17.40 6.09
N ASP A 295 -2.02 -16.48 5.14
CA ASP A 295 -1.67 -15.06 5.32
C ASP A 295 -2.79 -14.15 4.77
N VAL A 296 -2.70 -12.85 5.00
CA VAL A 296 -3.68 -11.87 4.51
C VAL A 296 -3.56 -11.68 3.01
N ILE A 297 -4.56 -12.14 2.27
CA ILE A 297 -4.60 -12.03 0.81
C ILE A 297 -5.37 -10.79 0.31
N SER A 298 -6.24 -10.23 1.15
CA SER A 298 -6.95 -8.98 0.88
C SER A 298 -7.40 -8.32 2.18
N MET A 299 -7.60 -7.00 2.14
CA MET A 299 -8.21 -6.22 3.21
C MET A 299 -9.33 -5.34 2.64
N SER A 300 -10.22 -4.85 3.48
CA SER A 300 -11.26 -3.88 3.13
C SER A 300 -11.16 -2.70 4.08
N PHE A 301 -11.29 -1.49 3.55
CA PHE A 301 -11.01 -0.26 4.28
C PHE A 301 -12.14 0.75 4.19
N ILE A 302 -12.19 1.65 5.16
CA ILE A 302 -12.96 2.89 5.10
C ILE A 302 -12.02 4.09 5.36
N PRO A 303 -12.18 5.23 4.66
CA PRO A 303 -11.38 6.42 4.95
C PRO A 303 -11.66 6.92 6.38
N ILE A 304 -10.62 7.22 7.16
CA ILE A 304 -10.80 7.71 8.54
C ILE A 304 -11.61 9.01 8.56
N THR A 305 -11.46 9.83 7.53
CA THR A 305 -12.16 11.11 7.35
C THR A 305 -13.65 10.96 7.13
N SER A 306 -14.12 9.80 6.65
CA SER A 306 -15.56 9.52 6.51
C SER A 306 -16.30 9.43 7.86
N LEU A 307 -15.56 9.22 8.95
CA LEU A 307 -16.09 9.12 10.32
C LEU A 307 -15.90 10.40 11.15
N LEU A 308 -15.41 11.49 10.54
CA LEU A 308 -15.10 12.77 11.21
C LEU A 308 -16.16 13.85 10.96
N ASN A 309 -17.38 13.47 10.60
CA ASN A 309 -18.47 14.42 10.39
C ASN A 309 -18.71 15.25 11.66
N GLY A 310 -18.73 16.58 11.51
CA GLY A 310 -18.90 17.52 12.63
C GLY A 310 -17.64 17.80 13.45
N VAL A 311 -16.49 17.16 13.14
CA VAL A 311 -15.22 17.45 13.81
C VAL A 311 -14.53 18.66 13.14
N PRO A 312 -14.23 19.74 13.89
CA PRO A 312 -13.49 20.89 13.36
C PRO A 312 -12.14 20.47 12.77
N GLY A 313 -11.77 21.05 11.62
CA GLY A 313 -10.50 20.76 10.95
C GLY A 313 -10.44 19.44 10.16
N SER A 314 -11.52 18.65 10.14
CA SER A 314 -11.64 17.45 9.31
C SER A 314 -11.36 17.70 7.81
N GLY A 315 -11.70 18.89 7.31
CA GLY A 315 -11.37 19.31 5.95
C GLY A 315 -9.86 19.42 5.68
N PHE A 316 -9.09 19.98 6.63
CA PHE A 316 -7.63 20.06 6.52
C PHE A 316 -7.00 18.67 6.53
N LEU A 317 -7.45 17.79 7.43
CA LEU A 317 -6.98 16.41 7.47
C LEU A 317 -7.30 15.65 6.19
N ASN A 318 -8.52 15.79 5.65
CA ASN A 318 -8.90 15.18 4.39
C ASN A 318 -8.02 15.67 3.23
N HIS A 319 -7.75 16.98 3.17
CA HIS A 319 -6.86 17.52 2.15
C HIS A 319 -5.42 16.99 2.29
N ALA A 320 -4.88 16.94 3.51
CA ALA A 320 -3.55 16.40 3.79
C ALA A 320 -3.42 14.91 3.42
N ILE A 321 -4.42 14.08 3.77
CA ILE A 321 -4.45 12.66 3.39
C ILE A 321 -4.50 12.49 1.88
N ASN A 322 -5.31 13.28 1.17
CA ASN A 322 -5.39 13.21 -0.29
C ASN A 322 -4.07 13.59 -0.96
N LEU A 323 -3.39 14.63 -0.46
CA LEU A 323 -2.06 15.01 -0.92
C LEU A 323 -1.03 13.90 -0.64
N TYR A 324 -1.03 13.33 0.56
CA TYR A 324 -0.17 12.22 0.94
C TYR A 324 -0.38 11.00 0.03
N LEU A 325 -1.62 10.55 -0.18
CA LEU A 325 -1.90 9.38 -1.01
C LEU A 325 -1.58 9.62 -2.50
N ARG A 326 -1.76 10.86 -2.98
CA ARG A 326 -1.47 11.24 -4.37
C ARG A 326 0.02 11.29 -4.69
N TYR A 327 0.83 11.82 -3.78
CA TYR A 327 2.25 12.06 -4.03
C TYR A 327 3.18 11.08 -3.33
N LYS A 328 2.69 10.43 -2.27
CA LYS A 328 3.41 9.43 -1.45
C LYS A 328 4.84 9.86 -1.07
N PRO A 329 5.03 11.08 -0.53
CA PRO A 329 6.33 11.44 0.02
C PRO A 329 6.71 10.46 1.15
N PRO A 330 8.01 10.30 1.46
CA PRO A 330 8.44 9.60 2.67
C PRO A 330 7.69 10.14 3.90
N ILE A 331 7.27 9.26 4.80
CA ILE A 331 6.41 9.65 5.93
C ILE A 331 7.13 10.62 6.89
N GLU A 332 8.46 10.51 6.96
CA GLU A 332 9.36 11.37 7.72
C GLU A 332 9.34 12.81 7.19
N GLU A 333 9.20 12.98 5.88
CA GLU A 333 9.22 14.26 5.18
C GLU A 333 7.82 14.85 4.97
N LEU A 334 6.76 14.11 5.33
CA LEU A 334 5.38 14.54 5.09
C LEU A 334 5.08 15.92 5.69
N HIS A 335 5.64 16.24 6.85
CA HIS A 335 5.45 17.56 7.47
C HIS A 335 6.02 18.69 6.61
N GLN A 336 7.23 18.51 6.05
CA GLN A 336 7.86 19.48 5.15
C GLN A 336 7.06 19.57 3.85
N PHE A 337 6.69 18.42 3.29
CA PHE A 337 5.88 18.38 2.08
C PHE A 337 4.58 19.17 2.23
N LEU A 338 3.85 19.00 3.34
CA LEU A 338 2.61 19.71 3.64
C LEU A 338 2.81 21.21 3.92
N GLU A 339 3.98 21.61 4.40
CA GLU A 339 4.32 23.01 4.68
C GLU A 339 4.28 23.90 3.43
N PHE A 340 4.64 23.32 2.28
CA PHE A 340 4.71 24.02 0.99
C PHE A 340 3.46 23.84 0.11
N GLN A 341 2.38 23.22 0.62
CA GLN A 341 1.14 23.02 -0.17
C GLN A 341 0.19 24.21 -0.14
N LEU A 342 0.34 25.13 0.81
CA LEU A 342 -0.45 26.36 0.84
C LEU A 342 0.31 27.51 0.18
N PRO A 343 -0.34 28.32 -0.66
CA PRO A 343 0.24 29.58 -1.13
C PRO A 343 0.63 30.43 0.07
N ARG A 344 1.93 30.71 0.23
CA ARG A 344 2.40 31.68 1.22
C ARG A 344 2.43 33.05 0.57
N GLN A 345 2.03 34.09 1.27
CA GLN A 345 2.33 35.45 0.81
C GLN A 345 3.82 35.71 1.06
N TRP A 346 4.62 35.65 0.00
CA TRP A 346 6.09 35.85 0.07
C TRP A 346 6.51 37.33 0.08
N ALA A 347 5.56 38.25 -0.09
CA ALA A 347 5.77 39.68 0.01
C ALA A 347 4.53 40.34 0.63
N PRO A 348 4.70 41.44 1.40
CA PRO A 348 3.56 42.22 1.89
C PRO A 348 2.67 42.64 0.72
N VAL A 349 1.35 42.49 0.89
CA VAL A 349 0.40 43.04 -0.07
C VAL A 349 0.50 44.57 0.02
N TYR A 350 0.82 45.22 -1.09
CA TYR A 350 1.16 46.66 -1.14
C TYR A 350 0.05 47.59 -0.62
N SER A 351 -1.16 47.07 -0.39
CA SER A 351 -2.34 47.76 0.13
C SER A 351 -2.32 48.05 1.63
N ASP A 352 -1.41 47.45 2.41
CA ASP A 352 -1.39 47.58 3.88
C ASP A 352 -0.37 48.62 4.39
N LEU A 353 0.20 49.44 3.51
CA LEU A 353 1.05 50.55 3.92
C LEU A 353 0.16 51.71 4.41
N PRO A 354 0.18 52.09 5.70
CA PRO A 354 -0.45 53.33 6.11
C PRO A 354 0.24 54.49 5.39
N LEU A 355 -0.53 55.30 4.66
CA LEU A 355 -0.08 56.54 4.00
C LEU A 355 0.23 57.63 5.05
N GLY A 356 1.14 57.32 5.99
CA GLY A 356 1.57 58.19 7.08
C GLY A 356 3.09 58.40 7.07
N PRO A 357 3.59 59.49 7.68
CA PRO A 357 5.00 59.88 7.59
C PRO A 357 5.93 58.79 8.15
N GLN A 358 6.93 58.41 7.34
CA GLN A 358 7.89 57.34 7.64
C GLN A 358 8.56 57.52 9.01
N ARG A 359 8.32 56.59 9.93
CA ARG A 359 9.21 56.40 11.09
C ARG A 359 10.57 55.90 10.59
N LYS A 360 11.64 56.45 11.16
CA LYS A 360 13.05 56.14 10.85
C LYS A 360 13.26 54.65 10.56
N LYS A 361 13.82 54.34 9.37
CA LYS A 361 14.26 53.00 8.97
C LYS A 361 15.10 52.37 10.07
N GLN A 362 14.63 51.25 10.63
CA GLN A 362 15.48 50.35 11.40
C GLN A 362 16.55 49.79 10.46
N SER A 363 17.79 49.75 10.94
CA SER A 363 18.98 49.32 10.19
C SER A 363 18.82 47.89 9.67
N SER A 364 18.48 47.72 8.40
CA SER A 364 18.51 46.43 7.70
C SER A 364 19.87 46.23 7.04
N ALA A 365 20.46 45.03 7.19
CA ALA A 365 21.69 44.67 6.49
C ALA A 365 21.46 44.71 4.96
N SER A 366 22.31 45.42 4.24
CA SER A 366 22.26 45.49 2.77
C SER A 366 23.56 44.95 2.19
N LEU A 367 23.47 44.09 1.18
CA LEU A 367 24.62 43.68 0.39
C LEU A 367 24.57 44.37 -0.98
N PRO A 368 25.61 45.12 -1.38
CA PRO A 368 25.73 45.60 -2.74
C PRO A 368 26.11 44.43 -3.65
N VAL A 369 25.25 44.09 -4.61
CA VAL A 369 25.47 42.96 -5.52
C VAL A 369 26.35 43.35 -6.71
N ASN A 370 26.61 44.64 -6.96
CA ASN A 370 27.64 45.17 -7.87
C ASN A 370 27.91 46.67 -7.61
N PHE A 371 29.08 47.17 -8.04
CA PHE A 371 29.53 48.57 -7.78
C PHE A 371 28.63 49.66 -8.38
N ILE A 372 27.84 49.36 -9.42
CA ILE A 372 26.81 50.26 -9.96
C ILE A 372 25.59 49.41 -10.30
N GLY A 373 24.74 49.14 -9.30
CA GLY A 373 23.52 48.36 -9.45
C GLY A 373 22.59 48.50 -8.24
N PRO A 374 21.30 48.13 -8.38
CA PRO A 374 20.31 48.26 -7.32
C PRO A 374 20.75 47.48 -6.06
N THR A 375 20.69 48.15 -4.91
CA THR A 375 21.13 47.60 -3.63
C THR A 375 20.09 46.62 -3.09
N LEU A 376 20.51 45.38 -2.81
CA LEU A 376 19.64 44.39 -2.18
C LEU A 376 19.56 44.68 -0.68
N TYR A 377 18.36 45.03 -0.21
CA TYR A 377 18.08 45.18 1.21
C TYR A 377 17.56 43.85 1.76
N VAL A 378 18.31 43.23 2.67
CA VAL A 378 17.92 41.97 3.31
C VAL A 378 17.22 42.33 4.63
N CYS A 379 15.94 41.97 4.75
CA CYS A 379 15.23 42.10 6.01
C CYS A 379 15.66 40.93 6.91
N THR A 380 16.47 41.23 7.94
CA THR A 380 17.02 40.23 8.88
C THR A 380 16.06 39.91 10.05
N ASN A 381 14.82 40.37 9.99
CA ASN A 381 13.80 39.92 10.94
C ASN A 381 13.66 38.41 10.76
N MET A 382 13.74 37.62 11.85
CA MET A 382 13.79 36.16 11.80
C MET A 382 12.69 35.58 10.89
N VAL A 383 13.07 35.25 9.65
CA VAL A 383 12.31 34.38 8.76
C VAL A 383 13.05 33.04 8.79
N CYS A 384 12.34 32.00 9.24
CA CYS A 384 12.88 30.65 9.39
C CYS A 384 13.58 30.17 8.11
N THR A 385 14.86 29.84 8.27
CA THR A 385 15.68 28.83 7.58
C THR A 385 15.28 28.47 6.14
N LEU A 386 15.99 29.04 5.15
CA LEU A 386 16.11 28.48 3.81
C LEU A 386 17.24 27.44 3.77
N PHE A 387 16.94 26.22 3.30
CA PHE A 387 17.95 25.35 2.70
C PHE A 387 17.73 25.32 1.19
N LEU A 388 18.78 25.63 0.42
CA LEU A 388 18.91 25.29 -0.99
C LEU A 388 19.58 23.91 -1.06
N LEU A 389 18.99 22.97 -1.78
CA LEU A 389 19.64 21.74 -2.20
C LEU A 389 19.38 21.53 -3.71
N PRO A 390 20.31 20.85 -4.41
CA PRO A 390 20.64 21.04 -5.83
C PRO A 390 19.60 20.58 -6.84
#